data_AF-A0A0L7MSM9-F1
#
_entry.id   AF-A0A0L7MSM9-F1
#
_cell.length_a   1.000
_cell.length_b   1.000
_cell.length_c   1.000
_cell.angle_alpha   90.00
_cell.angle_beta   90.00
_cell.angle_gamma   90.00
#
_symmetry.space_group_name_H-M   'P 1'
#
loop_
_entity.id
_entity.type
_entity.pdbx_description
1 polymer ?
#
loop_
_entity_poly.entity_id
_entity_poly.type
_entity_poly.pdbx_seq_one_letter_code
_entity_poly.pdbx_strand_id
1 'polypeptide(L)'
;MQRPVESATVTRLFGDFTEAEMVTVLDAQGQPVGEPQLITNTDTPPKPPEGGRLKRVPIARIFRNEEFGYTTLTVERPQRDEHGNVVLGLKGKQKGKPQPDSALRDTENVPLTEDIAAYFQREVLPHAPDAWIDEDKSKVGYEIPFNRHFYVFEPPRSLHAIDEELKTVSANIVRMLGELAE
;
A
#
# COMPACT_ATOMS: atom_id res chain seq x y z
N MET A 1 -6.35 -20.52 1.72
CA MET A 1 -6.46 -20.24 0.27
C MET A 1 -7.82 -19.59 0.03
N GLN A 2 -7.88 -18.30 -0.30
CA GLN A 2 -9.14 -17.63 -0.63
C GLN A 2 -9.70 -18.24 -1.92
N ARG A 3 -11.00 -18.53 -1.96
CA ARG A 3 -11.65 -19.01 -3.20
C ARG A 3 -11.51 -17.93 -4.27
N PRO A 4 -11.07 -18.27 -5.50
CA PRO A 4 -11.02 -17.30 -6.59
C PRO A 4 -12.43 -16.79 -6.89
N VAL A 5 -12.55 -15.48 -7.10
CA VAL A 5 -13.79 -14.85 -7.56
C VAL A 5 -14.01 -15.27 -9.02
N GLU A 6 -15.23 -15.67 -9.37
CA GLU A 6 -15.57 -16.09 -10.73
C GLU A 6 -15.37 -14.95 -11.75
N SER A 7 -14.91 -15.27 -12.97
CA SER A 7 -14.64 -14.28 -14.02
C SER A 7 -15.87 -13.45 -14.41
N ALA A 8 -17.06 -14.07 -14.39
CA ALA A 8 -18.34 -13.38 -14.61
C ALA A 8 -18.62 -12.32 -13.54
N THR A 9 -18.24 -12.60 -12.30
CA THR A 9 -18.41 -11.69 -11.18
C THR A 9 -17.50 -10.47 -11.31
N VAL A 10 -16.23 -10.67 -11.69
CA VAL A 10 -15.29 -9.55 -11.95
C VAL A 10 -15.82 -8.66 -13.07
N THR A 11 -16.32 -9.26 -14.16
CA THR A 11 -16.87 -8.53 -15.31
C THR A 11 -18.08 -7.68 -14.90
N ARG A 12 -18.98 -8.25 -14.09
CA ARG A 12 -20.15 -7.55 -13.57
C ARG A 12 -19.75 -6.37 -12.67
N LEU A 13 -18.88 -6.60 -11.68
CA LEU A 13 -18.43 -5.55 -10.76
C LEU A 13 -17.77 -4.37 -11.51
N PHE A 14 -16.98 -4.68 -12.54
CA PHE A 14 -16.36 -3.66 -13.39
C PHE A 14 -17.41 -2.90 -14.21
N GLY A 15 -18.36 -3.59 -14.85
CA GLY A 15 -19.42 -2.97 -15.65
C GLY A 15 -20.38 -2.10 -14.83
N ASP A 16 -20.69 -2.54 -13.61
CA ASP A 16 -21.59 -1.83 -12.69
C ASP A 16 -20.89 -0.68 -11.95
N PHE A 17 -19.56 -0.57 -12.06
CA PHE A 17 -18.72 0.39 -11.33
C PHE A 17 -19.07 0.42 -9.84
N THR A 18 -19.01 -0.75 -9.19
CA THR A 18 -19.42 -0.93 -7.80
C THR A 18 -18.27 -1.45 -6.93
N GLU A 19 -18.19 -0.94 -5.70
CA GLU A 19 -17.34 -1.53 -4.68
C GLU A 19 -17.91 -2.87 -4.21
N ALA A 20 -17.03 -3.77 -3.78
CA ALA A 20 -17.43 -5.07 -3.27
C ALA A 20 -16.45 -5.62 -2.24
N GLU A 21 -17.00 -6.35 -1.28
CA GLU A 21 -16.26 -7.07 -0.26
C GLU A 21 -16.76 -8.51 -0.18
N MET A 22 -15.85 -9.44 0.05
CA MET A 22 -16.18 -10.81 0.42
C MET A 22 -16.43 -10.85 1.93
N VAL A 23 -17.65 -11.21 2.32
CA VAL A 23 -18.10 -11.26 3.70
C VAL A 23 -18.25 -12.72 4.13
N THR A 24 -17.52 -13.10 5.16
CA THR A 24 -17.68 -14.40 5.84
C THR A 24 -18.31 -14.15 7.20
N VAL A 25 -19.43 -14.79 7.48
CA VAL A 25 -20.03 -14.79 8.81
C VAL A 25 -19.24 -15.75 9.70
N LEU A 26 -18.81 -15.28 10.86
CA LEU A 26 -18.14 -16.09 11.86
C LEU A 26 -19.03 -16.22 13.10
N ASP A 27 -19.04 -17.40 13.71
CA ASP A 27 -19.68 -17.63 15.01
C ASP A 27 -18.84 -17.06 16.17
N ALA A 28 -19.30 -17.28 17.41
CA ALA A 28 -18.63 -16.83 18.63
C ALA A 28 -17.25 -17.49 18.84
N GLN A 29 -16.99 -18.62 18.19
CA GLN A 29 -15.72 -19.36 18.21
C GLN A 29 -14.82 -18.97 17.03
N GLY A 30 -15.25 -18.03 16.19
CA GLY A 30 -14.51 -17.57 15.02
C GLY A 30 -14.56 -18.54 13.83
N GLN A 31 -15.43 -19.55 13.84
CA GLN A 31 -15.62 -20.50 12.74
C GLN A 31 -16.59 -19.95 11.70
N PRO A 32 -16.35 -20.20 10.40
CA PRO A 32 -17.23 -19.75 9.33
C PRO A 32 -18.60 -20.41 9.40
N VAL A 33 -19.66 -19.61 9.39
CA VAL A 33 -21.05 -20.03 9.31
C VAL A 33 -21.53 -19.83 7.88
N GLY A 34 -21.58 -20.93 7.13
CA GLY A 34 -21.98 -20.92 5.72
C GLY A 34 -20.88 -20.46 4.77
N GLU A 35 -21.27 -20.24 3.51
CA GLU A 35 -20.34 -19.82 2.46
C GLU A 35 -20.08 -18.30 2.51
N PRO A 36 -18.83 -17.84 2.26
CA PRO A 36 -18.55 -16.44 2.02
C PRO A 36 -19.43 -15.85 0.91
N GLN A 37 -19.98 -14.68 1.15
CA GLN A 37 -20.88 -13.98 0.24
C GLN A 37 -20.19 -12.72 -0.29
N LEU A 38 -20.27 -12.50 -1.60
CA LEU A 38 -19.87 -11.21 -2.17
C LEU A 38 -20.98 -10.19 -1.93
N ILE A 39 -20.63 -9.09 -1.26
CA ILE A 39 -21.54 -8.00 -0.91
C ILE A 39 -21.04 -6.73 -1.58
N THR A 40 -21.90 -6.07 -2.36
CA THR A 40 -21.61 -4.74 -2.93
C THR A 40 -22.01 -3.63 -1.96
N ASN A 41 -21.66 -2.38 -2.27
CA ASN A 41 -22.09 -1.21 -1.49
C ASN A 41 -23.62 -0.98 -1.49
N THR A 42 -24.37 -1.65 -2.37
CA THR A 42 -25.84 -1.59 -2.43
C THR A 42 -26.54 -2.73 -1.70
N ASP A 43 -25.80 -3.78 -1.35
CA ASP A 43 -26.35 -4.97 -0.72
C ASP A 43 -26.45 -4.82 0.81
N THR A 44 -27.42 -5.51 1.42
CA THR A 44 -27.52 -5.58 2.88
C THR A 44 -26.60 -6.69 3.40
N PRO A 45 -25.66 -6.40 4.33
CA PRO A 45 -24.77 -7.42 4.88
C PRO A 45 -25.54 -8.48 5.69
N PRO A 46 -25.07 -9.74 5.72
CA PRO A 46 -25.64 -10.76 6.58
C PRO A 46 -25.51 -10.39 8.06
N LYS A 47 -26.49 -10.78 8.88
CA LYS A 47 -26.42 -10.60 10.33
C LYS A 47 -25.62 -11.75 10.96
N PRO A 48 -24.58 -11.46 11.76
CA PRO A 48 -23.88 -12.51 12.48
C PRO A 48 -24.78 -13.12 13.58
N PRO A 49 -24.56 -14.39 13.95
CA PRO A 49 -25.21 -15.00 15.12
C PRO A 49 -24.78 -14.30 16.42
N GLU A 50 -25.46 -14.59 17.53
CA GLU A 50 -25.13 -14.02 18.84
C GLU A 50 -23.67 -14.33 19.23
N GLY A 51 -22.90 -13.30 19.58
CA GLY A 51 -21.46 -13.40 19.85
C GLY A 51 -20.57 -13.57 18.61
N GLY A 52 -21.14 -13.69 17.41
CA GLY A 52 -20.43 -13.79 16.15
C GLY A 52 -19.97 -12.46 15.56
N ARG A 53 -19.22 -12.51 14.45
CA ARG A 53 -18.71 -11.33 13.75
C ARG A 53 -18.66 -11.52 12.23
N LEU A 54 -18.51 -10.43 11.48
CA LEU A 54 -18.27 -10.49 10.03
C LEU A 54 -16.79 -10.31 9.74
N LYS A 55 -16.18 -11.25 9.01
CA LYS A 55 -14.87 -11.06 8.39
C LYS A 55 -15.08 -10.50 6.99
N ARG A 56 -14.54 -9.31 6.72
CA ARG A 56 -14.65 -8.62 5.44
C ARG A 56 -13.30 -8.62 4.74
N VAL A 57 -13.28 -8.99 3.46
CA VAL A 57 -12.10 -8.92 2.60
C VAL A 57 -12.44 -8.05 1.40
N PRO A 58 -11.75 -6.92 1.16
CA PRO A 58 -12.01 -6.07 0.00
C PRO A 58 -11.72 -6.85 -1.30
N ILE A 59 -12.64 -6.75 -2.25
CA ILE A 59 -12.52 -7.38 -3.59
C ILE A 59 -12.47 -6.32 -4.68
N ALA A 60 -13.29 -5.27 -4.56
CA ALA A 60 -13.31 -4.14 -5.47
C ALA A 60 -13.45 -2.83 -4.69
N ARG A 61 -12.68 -1.83 -5.11
CA ARG A 61 -12.62 -0.48 -4.54
C ARG A 61 -12.63 0.53 -5.68
N ILE A 62 -13.22 1.69 -5.44
CA ILE A 62 -13.27 2.78 -6.41
C ILE A 62 -12.46 3.95 -5.88
N PHE A 63 -11.55 4.45 -6.71
CA PHE A 63 -10.67 5.57 -6.38
C PHE A 63 -10.65 6.56 -7.53
N ARG A 64 -10.34 7.83 -7.21
CA ARG A 64 -10.01 8.80 -8.26
C ARG A 64 -8.60 8.52 -8.77
N ASN A 65 -8.37 8.72 -10.07
CA ASN A 65 -7.06 8.47 -10.67
C ASN A 65 -5.94 9.26 -9.98
N GLU A 66 -6.21 10.51 -9.60
CA GLU A 66 -5.27 11.42 -8.92
C GLU A 66 -4.75 10.86 -7.59
N GLU A 67 -5.48 9.96 -6.93
CA GLU A 67 -5.07 9.36 -5.64
C GLU A 67 -3.89 8.40 -5.78
N PHE A 68 -3.63 7.92 -6.99
CA PHE A 68 -2.47 7.09 -7.31
C PHE A 68 -1.34 7.86 -7.98
N GLY A 69 -1.63 9.09 -8.38
CA GLY A 69 -0.69 9.91 -9.11
C GLY A 69 0.22 10.70 -8.18
N TYR A 70 1.46 10.88 -8.60
CA TYR A 70 2.40 11.80 -7.98
C TYR A 70 3.25 12.48 -9.04
N THR A 71 3.80 13.63 -8.72
CA THR A 71 4.87 14.27 -9.49
C THR A 71 6.19 14.02 -8.77
N THR A 72 7.12 13.33 -9.43
CA THR A 72 8.53 13.29 -9.00
C THR A 72 9.17 14.60 -9.39
N LEU A 73 9.35 15.48 -8.41
CA LEU A 73 10.05 16.75 -8.54
C LEU A 73 11.55 16.51 -8.54
N THR A 74 12.25 17.08 -9.52
CA THR A 74 13.71 17.15 -9.45
C THR A 74 14.10 18.41 -8.69
N VAL A 75 14.69 18.23 -7.51
CA VAL A 75 15.17 19.32 -6.67
C VAL A 75 16.66 19.52 -6.96
N GLU A 76 16.99 20.66 -7.54
CA GLU A 76 18.36 21.05 -7.84
C GLU A 76 18.89 21.98 -6.76
N ARG A 77 20.20 21.90 -6.52
CA ARG A 77 20.94 22.79 -5.62
C ARG A 77 22.16 23.35 -6.34
N PRO A 78 22.65 24.54 -5.96
CA PRO A 78 23.70 25.20 -6.70
C PRO A 78 25.05 24.54 -6.47
N GLN A 79 25.81 24.37 -7.55
CA GLN A 79 27.22 24.08 -7.48
C GLN A 79 27.96 25.27 -6.88
N ARG A 80 28.87 24.99 -5.96
CA ARG A 80 29.72 25.98 -5.31
C ARG A 80 31.18 25.74 -5.65
N ASP A 81 31.94 26.83 -5.79
CA ASP A 81 33.39 26.77 -5.97
C ASP A 81 34.12 26.48 -4.64
N GLU A 82 35.45 26.39 -4.69
CA GLU A 82 36.30 26.15 -3.52
C GLU A 82 36.17 27.24 -2.43
N HIS A 83 35.64 28.42 -2.78
CA HIS A 83 35.39 29.54 -1.89
C HIS A 83 33.94 29.58 -1.38
N GLY A 84 33.09 28.63 -1.78
CA GLY A 84 31.68 28.53 -1.39
C GLY A 84 30.72 29.41 -2.22
N ASN A 85 31.20 30.08 -3.26
CA ASN A 85 30.37 30.94 -4.12
C ASN A 85 29.61 30.11 -5.15
N VAL A 86 28.38 30.52 -5.47
CA VAL A 86 27.56 29.86 -6.48
C VAL A 86 28.18 30.03 -7.86
N VAL A 87 28.41 28.91 -8.55
CA VAL A 87 28.86 28.88 -9.93
C VAL A 87 27.68 29.17 -10.85
N LEU A 88 27.84 30.13 -11.77
CA LEU A 88 26.81 30.47 -12.76
C LEU A 88 27.12 29.85 -14.11
N GLY A 89 26.08 29.42 -14.82
CA GLY A 89 26.22 28.96 -16.20
C GLY A 89 26.74 30.10 -17.09
N LEU A 90 27.71 29.79 -17.96
CA LEU A 90 28.37 30.81 -18.81
C LEU A 90 27.76 30.89 -20.22
N LYS A 91 27.06 29.85 -20.68
CA LYS A 91 26.55 29.71 -22.06
C LYS A 91 25.21 28.97 -22.10
N GLY A 92 24.48 29.15 -23.20
CA GLY A 92 23.20 28.48 -23.45
C GLY A 92 22.04 28.95 -22.57
N LYS A 93 21.02 28.11 -22.41
CA LYS A 93 19.80 28.40 -21.60
C LYS A 93 20.08 28.63 -20.11
N GLN A 94 21.24 28.18 -19.62
CA GLN A 94 21.68 28.31 -18.24
C GLN A 94 22.56 29.55 -17.99
N LYS A 95 22.79 30.39 -19.02
CA LYS A 95 23.63 31.58 -18.86
C LYS A 95 23.08 32.52 -17.79
N GLY A 96 23.88 32.79 -16.76
CA GLY A 96 23.52 33.66 -15.64
C GLY A 96 22.63 33.00 -14.56
N LYS A 97 22.28 31.72 -14.72
CA LYS A 97 21.56 30.94 -13.70
C LYS A 97 22.54 30.11 -12.87
N PRO A 98 22.21 29.78 -11.61
CA PRO A 98 22.99 28.82 -10.82
C PRO A 98 23.17 27.49 -11.58
N GLN A 99 24.41 27.03 -11.67
CA GLN A 99 24.72 25.72 -12.23
C GLN A 99 24.27 24.66 -11.21
N PRO A 100 23.47 23.65 -11.60
CA PRO A 100 23.10 22.58 -10.69
C PRO A 100 24.30 21.69 -10.33
N ASP A 101 24.40 21.32 -9.05
CA ASP A 101 25.32 20.31 -8.57
C ASP A 101 24.65 18.93 -8.61
N SER A 102 25.11 18.05 -9.50
CA SER A 102 24.56 16.70 -9.61
C SER A 102 24.74 15.84 -8.35
N ALA A 103 25.72 16.16 -7.50
CA ALA A 103 25.94 15.43 -6.24
C ALA A 103 24.96 15.84 -5.14
N LEU A 104 24.33 17.01 -5.27
CA LEU A 104 23.34 17.54 -4.32
C LEU A 104 21.91 17.51 -4.87
N ARG A 105 21.71 16.97 -6.08
CA ARG A 105 20.38 16.79 -6.67
C ARG A 105 19.61 15.73 -5.90
N ASP A 106 18.35 16.02 -5.64
CA ASP A 106 17.43 15.09 -5.01
C ASP A 106 16.11 14.97 -5.79
N THR A 107 15.26 14.05 -5.37
CA THR A 107 13.92 13.86 -5.91
C THR A 107 12.88 13.75 -4.81
N GLU A 108 11.79 14.49 -4.98
CA GLU A 108 10.64 14.48 -4.06
C GLU A 108 9.39 13.97 -4.78
N ASN A 109 8.61 13.09 -4.16
CA ASN A 109 7.34 12.62 -4.73
C ASN A 109 6.18 13.37 -4.08
N VAL A 110 5.54 14.26 -4.86
CA VAL A 110 4.40 15.05 -4.39
C VAL A 110 3.10 14.47 -4.96
N PRO A 111 2.09 14.11 -4.15
CA PRO A 111 0.81 13.62 -4.65
C PRO A 111 0.16 14.60 -5.63
N LEU A 112 -0.53 14.11 -6.67
CA LEU A 112 -1.22 14.99 -7.64
C LEU A 112 -2.33 15.84 -7.01
N THR A 113 -2.82 15.44 -5.84
CA THR A 113 -3.83 16.19 -5.08
C THR A 113 -3.26 17.36 -4.28
N GLU A 114 -1.94 17.55 -4.27
CA GLU A 114 -1.26 18.59 -3.51
C GLU A 114 -0.59 19.63 -4.41
N ASP A 115 -0.60 20.89 -3.97
CA ASP A 115 0.09 21.97 -4.68
C ASP A 115 1.62 21.85 -4.49
N ILE A 116 2.32 21.75 -5.61
CA ILE A 116 3.79 21.57 -5.64
C ILE A 116 4.52 22.73 -4.96
N ALA A 117 4.07 23.98 -5.17
CA ALA A 117 4.75 25.14 -4.60
C ALA A 117 4.59 25.18 -3.07
N ALA A 118 3.39 24.88 -2.57
CA ALA A 118 3.12 24.77 -1.14
C ALA A 118 3.91 23.63 -0.49
N TYR A 119 3.97 22.45 -1.13
CA TYR A 119 4.80 21.34 -0.66
C TYR A 119 6.28 21.74 -0.61
N PHE A 120 6.80 22.32 -1.70
CA PHE A 120 8.21 22.72 -1.79
C PHE A 120 8.60 23.75 -0.73
N GLN A 121 7.73 24.71 -0.43
CA GLN A 121 7.94 25.69 0.64
C GLN A 121 7.93 25.08 2.04
N ARG A 122 7.10 24.05 2.25
CA ARG A 122 6.92 23.42 3.57
C ARG A 122 7.98 22.35 3.86
N GLU A 123 8.31 21.53 2.88
CA GLU A 123 9.12 20.32 3.07
C GLU A 123 10.55 20.48 2.52
N VAL A 124 10.79 21.32 1.50
CA VAL A 124 12.12 21.42 0.88
C VAL A 124 12.90 22.65 1.35
N LEU A 125 12.33 23.84 1.18
CA LEU A 125 13.03 25.10 1.47
C LEU A 125 13.55 25.25 2.91
N PRO A 126 12.88 24.74 3.97
CA PRO A 126 13.41 24.81 5.33
C PRO A 126 14.72 24.02 5.51
N HIS A 127 14.93 22.98 4.71
CA HIS A 127 16.11 22.12 4.75
C HIS A 127 17.16 22.51 3.69
N ALA A 128 16.72 23.04 2.54
CA ALA A 128 17.57 23.50 1.46
C ALA A 128 17.08 24.86 0.90
N PRO A 129 17.43 25.99 1.56
CA PRO A 129 16.94 27.32 1.16
C PRO A 129 17.43 27.80 -0.20
N ASP A 130 18.49 27.18 -0.73
CA ASP A 130 19.08 27.49 -2.04
C ASP A 130 18.59 26.58 -3.17
N ALA A 131 17.64 25.68 -2.88
CA ALA A 131 17.12 24.75 -3.85
C ALA A 131 16.10 25.38 -4.82
N TRP A 132 15.99 24.81 -6.02
CA TRP A 132 14.93 25.11 -6.98
C TRP A 132 14.44 23.84 -7.66
N ILE A 133 13.24 23.90 -8.24
CA ILE A 133 12.64 22.80 -8.98
C ILE A 133 13.10 22.87 -10.44
N ASP A 134 13.57 21.75 -11.00
CA ASP A 134 13.74 21.57 -12.44
C ASP A 134 12.47 20.92 -13.03
N GLU A 135 11.57 21.76 -13.55
CA GLU A 135 10.29 21.33 -14.13
C GLU A 135 10.47 20.47 -15.38
N ASP A 136 11.51 20.71 -16.19
CA ASP A 136 11.78 19.95 -17.41
C ASP A 136 12.13 18.48 -17.09
N LYS A 137 12.83 18.26 -15.97
CA LYS A 137 13.20 16.92 -15.47
C LYS A 137 12.13 16.28 -14.60
N SER A 138 11.20 17.04 -14.06
CA SER A 138 10.11 16.51 -13.24
C SER A 138 9.12 15.68 -14.08
N LYS A 139 8.54 14.64 -13.50
CA LYS A 139 7.68 13.67 -14.21
C LYS A 139 6.48 13.26 -13.37
N VAL A 140 5.34 13.05 -14.02
CA VAL A 140 4.16 12.45 -13.40
C VAL A 140 4.28 10.93 -13.45
N GLY A 141 4.17 10.29 -12.29
CA GLY A 141 4.11 8.85 -12.11
C GLY A 141 2.78 8.43 -11.49
N TYR A 142 2.49 7.13 -11.58
CA TYR A 142 1.33 6.51 -10.91
C TYR A 142 1.78 5.23 -10.21
N GLU A 143 1.34 5.04 -8.97
CA GLU A 143 1.58 3.84 -8.18
C GLU A 143 0.28 3.35 -7.55
N ILE A 144 0.03 2.03 -7.64
CA ILE A 144 -1.14 1.39 -7.03
C ILE A 144 -0.65 0.51 -5.87
N PRO A 145 -0.71 1.01 -4.61
CA PRO A 145 -0.25 0.25 -3.46
C PRO A 145 -1.29 -0.80 -3.05
N PHE A 146 -1.31 -1.95 -3.73
CA PHE A 146 -2.28 -3.03 -3.49
C PHE A 146 -2.38 -3.42 -2.00
N ASN A 147 -1.25 -3.52 -1.30
CA ASN A 147 -1.25 -3.86 0.13
C ASN A 147 -1.98 -2.82 0.99
N ARG A 148 -1.90 -1.53 0.65
CA ARG A 148 -2.60 -0.48 1.42
C ARG A 148 -4.12 -0.64 1.35
N HIS A 149 -4.64 -1.09 0.21
CA HIS A 149 -6.08 -1.12 -0.06
C HIS A 149 -6.73 -2.50 0.13
N PHE A 150 -5.96 -3.58 -0.06
CA PHE A 150 -6.50 -4.94 -0.11
C PHE A 150 -5.96 -5.87 0.98
N TYR A 151 -4.94 -5.45 1.74
CA TYR A 151 -4.44 -6.27 2.85
C TYR A 151 -5.45 -6.32 4.00
N VAL A 152 -5.76 -7.53 4.46
CA VAL A 152 -6.54 -7.77 5.67
C VAL A 152 -5.62 -8.46 6.67
N PHE A 153 -5.41 -7.80 7.81
CA PHE A 153 -4.65 -8.39 8.89
C PHE A 153 -5.36 -9.64 9.42
N GLU A 154 -4.68 -10.78 9.35
CA GLU A 154 -5.11 -12.01 9.97
C GLU A 154 -4.24 -12.25 11.21
N PRO A 155 -4.81 -12.19 12.42
CA PRO A 155 -4.03 -12.46 13.62
C PRO A 155 -3.50 -13.90 13.57
N PRO A 156 -2.25 -14.11 13.97
CA PRO A 156 -1.71 -15.47 14.08
C PRO A 156 -2.52 -16.29 15.09
N ARG A 157 -2.53 -17.61 14.92
CA ARG A 157 -3.10 -18.54 15.90
C ARG A 157 -2.45 -18.34 17.27
N SER A 158 -3.21 -18.55 18.36
CA SER A 158 -2.72 -18.33 19.72
C SER A 158 -1.60 -19.32 20.08
N LEU A 159 -0.64 -18.88 20.90
CA LEU A 159 0.44 -19.75 21.39
C LEU A 159 -0.10 -20.99 22.11
N HIS A 160 -1.14 -20.83 22.92
CA HIS A 160 -1.79 -21.95 23.60
C HIS A 160 -2.31 -23.03 22.62
N ALA A 161 -2.91 -22.61 21.50
CA ALA A 161 -3.36 -23.55 20.48
C ALA A 161 -2.17 -24.29 19.83
N ILE A 162 -1.05 -23.59 19.61
CA ILE A 162 0.18 -24.20 19.10
C ILE A 162 0.71 -25.24 20.08
N ASP A 163 0.79 -24.89 21.38
CA ASP A 163 1.31 -25.77 22.42
C ASP A 163 0.50 -27.07 22.55
N GLU A 164 -0.82 -26.97 22.52
CA GLU A 164 -1.70 -28.15 22.60
C GLU A 164 -1.59 -29.04 21.36
N GLU A 165 -1.46 -28.46 20.17
CA GLU A 165 -1.20 -29.21 18.94
C GLU A 165 0.16 -29.92 18.99
N LEU A 166 1.21 -29.23 19.45
CA LEU A 166 2.55 -29.80 19.60
C LEU A 166 2.60 -30.97 20.57
N LYS A 167 1.89 -30.87 21.70
CA LYS A 167 1.73 -32.00 22.65
C LYS A 167 1.04 -33.18 22.00
N THR A 168 -0.04 -32.92 21.25
CA THR A 168 -0.80 -33.96 20.55
C THR A 168 0.06 -34.69 19.51
N VAL A 169 0.80 -33.93 18.70
CA VAL A 169 1.71 -34.50 17.69
C VAL A 169 2.82 -35.31 18.36
N SER A 170 3.39 -34.80 19.46
CA SER A 170 4.44 -35.50 20.21
C SER A 170 3.96 -36.82 20.80
N ALA A 171 2.75 -36.84 21.39
CA ALA A 171 2.13 -38.07 21.89
C ALA A 171 1.89 -39.09 20.77
N ASN A 172 1.46 -38.64 19.59
CA ASN A 172 1.29 -39.50 18.42
C ASN A 172 2.62 -40.11 17.93
N ILE A 173 3.71 -39.33 17.91
CA ILE A 173 5.04 -39.81 17.54
C ILE A 173 5.51 -40.90 18.51
N VAL A 174 5.36 -40.67 19.82
CA VAL A 174 5.73 -41.67 20.85
C VAL A 174 4.94 -42.97 20.66
N ARG A 175 3.63 -42.87 20.39
CA ARG A 175 2.79 -44.04 20.11
C ARG A 175 3.28 -44.82 18.89
N MET A 176 3.54 -44.13 17.77
CA MET A 176 4.00 -44.78 16.53
C MET A 176 5.37 -45.45 16.68
N LEU A 177 6.29 -44.85 17.46
CA LEU A 177 7.58 -45.46 17.76
C LEU A 177 7.44 -46.69 18.66
N GLY A 178 6.49 -46.68 19.60
CA GLY A 178 6.16 -47.86 20.41
C GLY A 178 5.62 -49.03 19.56
N GLU A 179 4.73 -48.74 18.61
CA GLU A 179 4.16 -49.72 17.68
C GLU A 179 5.19 -50.32 16.69
N LEU A 180 6.33 -49.67 16.46
CA LEU A 180 7.43 -50.16 15.61
C LEU A 180 8.50 -50.95 16.38
N ALA A 181 8.51 -50.84 17.70
CA ALA A 181 9.49 -51.51 18.58
C ALA A 181 9.00 -52.87 19.10
N GLU A 182 7.76 -53.24 18.80
CA GLU A 182 7.19 -54.61 18.92
C GLU A 182 7.22 -55.33 17.57
#